data_AF-K9QRX1-F1
#
_entry.id   AF-K9QRX1-F1
#
_cell.length_a   1.000
_cell.length_b   1.000
_cell.length_c   1.000
_cell.angle_alpha   90.00
_cell.angle_beta   90.00
_cell.angle_gamma   90.00
#
_symmetry.space_group_name_H-M   'P 1'
#
loop_
_entity.id
_entity.type
_entity.pdbx_description
1 polymer ?
#
loop_
_entity_poly.entity_id
_entity_poly.type
_entity_poly.pdbx_seq_one_letter_code
_entity_poly.pdbx_strand_id
1 'polypeptide(L)'
;MSNLRLQQLAKTLAFVLLTAPLCWQNPVAAQPEQKLLPFFDNVDNPVRVGFPRGQQVDITPPLPKLNSFDQAVLATCGPIGTRVSPNKFKQLMAAYPEVLQKLQKVSGGELISGRKNKAQFLEDLTNIWFKRRGFEHIFCGEIYNANDIGGLHFYGRYLQLQNQGIGGRLPNNQRREEVVPGVIYTMGVVIKQGNQTVTDVIKGYSYISNAEEMLLDATQAFKKQKNTEGACIYNVQDQDTDRTFPTVFVRKDQAIITFYPDATPQGAKCRN
;
A
#
# COMPACT_ATOMS: atom_id res chain seq x y z
N MET A 1 -62.30 -87.32 -25.80
CA MET A 1 -62.06 -87.27 -24.35
C MET A 1 -61.17 -86.07 -24.09
N SER A 2 -61.81 -84.91 -23.90
CA SER A 2 -62.01 -84.25 -22.60
C SER A 2 -60.76 -83.56 -22.05
N ASN A 3 -60.84 -82.22 -22.09
CA ASN A 3 -60.45 -81.30 -21.01
C ASN A 3 -58.94 -81.14 -20.71
N LEU A 4 -58.40 -79.98 -20.31
CA LEU A 4 -58.94 -78.78 -19.68
C LEU A 4 -57.82 -77.70 -19.70
N ARG A 5 -58.20 -76.41 -19.81
CA ARG A 5 -57.75 -75.22 -19.00
C ARG A 5 -56.26 -75.02 -18.64
N LEU A 6 -55.74 -73.83 -18.38
CA LEU A 6 -56.04 -72.40 -18.58
C LEU A 6 -54.86 -71.67 -17.88
N GLN A 7 -54.43 -70.52 -18.40
CA GLN A 7 -53.70 -69.43 -17.71
C GLN A 7 -52.23 -69.64 -17.27
N GLN A 8 -51.33 -68.82 -17.85
CA GLN A 8 -50.59 -67.75 -17.14
C GLN A 8 -49.78 -66.93 -18.18
N LEU A 9 -50.23 -65.71 -18.49
CA LEU A 9 -49.66 -64.45 -17.99
C LEU A 9 -48.28 -64.12 -18.57
N ALA A 10 -48.30 -63.49 -19.75
CA ALA A 10 -47.18 -62.79 -20.34
C ALA A 10 -46.97 -61.44 -19.64
N LYS A 11 -45.85 -61.27 -18.94
CA LYS A 11 -45.26 -59.98 -18.59
C LYS A 11 -43.75 -60.15 -18.47
N THR A 12 -43.00 -59.64 -19.44
CA THR A 12 -41.60 -59.29 -19.16
C THR A 12 -41.26 -57.99 -19.87
N LEU A 13 -41.03 -57.01 -19.00
CA LEU A 13 -40.71 -55.62 -19.24
C LEU A 13 -39.35 -55.48 -19.92
N ALA A 14 -39.24 -54.49 -20.81
CA ALA A 14 -38.01 -54.05 -21.43
C ALA A 14 -37.01 -53.53 -20.39
N PHE A 15 -35.77 -54.05 -20.45
CA PHE A 15 -34.62 -53.52 -19.71
C PHE A 15 -34.05 -52.33 -20.49
N VAL A 16 -34.28 -51.11 -20.01
CA VAL A 16 -33.58 -49.90 -20.48
C VAL A 16 -32.30 -49.75 -19.65
N LEU A 17 -31.15 -49.90 -20.30
CA LEU A 17 -29.83 -49.60 -19.76
C LEU A 17 -29.67 -48.07 -19.64
N LEU A 18 -29.74 -47.55 -18.41
CA LEU A 18 -29.29 -46.20 -18.06
C LEU A 18 -27.82 -46.28 -17.61
N THR A 19 -26.90 -45.90 -18.49
CA THR A 19 -25.50 -45.62 -18.14
C THR A 19 -25.39 -44.17 -17.66
N ALA A 20 -25.44 -43.97 -16.35
CA ALA A 20 -25.07 -42.69 -15.75
C ALA A 20 -23.55 -42.54 -15.76
N PRO A 21 -22.96 -41.43 -16.25
CA PRO A 21 -21.55 -41.16 -16.02
C PRO A 21 -21.42 -40.73 -14.56
N LEU A 22 -20.73 -41.56 -13.77
CA LEU A 22 -20.22 -41.19 -12.45
C LEU A 22 -19.20 -40.07 -12.66
N CYS A 23 -19.66 -38.81 -12.63
CA CYS A 23 -18.79 -37.66 -12.42
C CYS A 23 -18.16 -37.81 -11.02
N TRP A 24 -16.96 -38.38 -10.97
CA TRP A 24 -16.08 -38.27 -9.81
C TRP A 24 -15.72 -36.79 -9.65
N GLN A 25 -16.53 -36.07 -8.87
CA GLN A 25 -16.11 -34.80 -8.32
C GLN A 25 -15.02 -35.12 -7.30
N ASN A 26 -13.77 -35.01 -7.71
CA ASN A 26 -12.68 -34.86 -6.76
C ASN A 26 -13.03 -33.64 -5.91
N PRO A 27 -13.25 -33.77 -4.59
CA PRO A 27 -13.25 -32.60 -3.74
C PRO A 27 -11.82 -32.08 -3.78
N VAL A 28 -11.57 -31.07 -4.60
CA VAL A 28 -10.39 -30.23 -4.45
C VAL A 28 -10.55 -29.62 -3.07
N ALA A 29 -9.91 -30.23 -2.07
CA ALA A 29 -9.81 -29.67 -0.75
C ALA A 29 -9.13 -28.30 -0.93
N ALA A 30 -9.93 -27.23 -0.87
CA ALA A 30 -9.41 -25.88 -0.77
C ALA A 30 -8.49 -25.88 0.45
N GLN A 31 -7.18 -25.72 0.21
CA GLN A 31 -6.25 -25.57 1.32
C GLN A 31 -6.71 -24.37 2.15
N PRO A 32 -6.74 -24.47 3.50
CA PRO A 32 -7.08 -23.34 4.34
C PRO A 32 -6.18 -22.18 3.93
N GLU A 33 -6.79 -21.08 3.51
CA GLU A 33 -6.02 -19.92 3.09
C GLU A 33 -5.17 -19.46 4.28
N GLN A 34 -3.86 -19.69 4.20
CA GLN A 34 -2.96 -19.38 5.31
C GLN A 34 -3.07 -17.89 5.60
N LYS A 35 -3.56 -17.56 6.80
CA LYS A 35 -3.77 -16.19 7.25
C LYS A 35 -2.43 -15.48 7.27
N LEU A 36 -2.33 -14.36 6.56
CA LEU A 36 -1.12 -13.53 6.54
C LEU A 36 -0.87 -12.93 7.93
N LEU A 37 0.41 -12.75 8.28
CA LEU A 37 0.77 -12.02 9.50
C LEU A 37 0.30 -10.57 9.39
N PRO A 38 -0.39 -10.00 10.40
CA PRO A 38 -0.92 -8.66 10.29
C PRO A 38 0.20 -7.61 10.30
N PHE A 39 -0.02 -6.48 9.62
CA PHE A 39 0.72 -5.23 9.81
C PHE A 39 0.32 -4.50 11.09
N PHE A 40 -0.95 -4.64 11.49
CA PHE A 40 -1.55 -3.96 12.64
C PHE A 40 -2.38 -4.92 13.47
N ASP A 41 -2.22 -4.92 14.78
CA ASP A 41 -3.08 -5.63 15.72
C ASP A 41 -3.14 -4.91 17.07
N ASN A 42 -3.71 -5.54 18.10
CA ASN A 42 -3.78 -4.97 19.46
C ASN A 42 -3.10 -5.89 20.48
N VAL A 43 -2.14 -6.70 20.03
CA VAL A 43 -1.45 -7.70 20.86
C VAL A 43 0.00 -7.27 21.04
N ASP A 44 0.38 -6.96 22.27
CA ASP A 44 1.79 -6.71 22.62
C ASP A 44 2.61 -8.00 22.45
N ASN A 45 3.29 -8.11 21.30
CA ASN A 45 3.96 -9.32 20.84
C ASN A 45 5.46 -9.07 20.51
N PRO A 46 6.24 -8.47 21.42
CA PRO A 46 7.53 -7.89 21.09
C PRO A 46 8.51 -8.94 20.53
N VAL A 47 9.16 -8.59 19.43
CA VAL A 47 10.15 -9.44 18.74
C VAL A 47 11.49 -8.73 18.68
N ARG A 48 12.57 -9.50 18.53
CA ARG A 48 13.88 -8.93 18.18
C ARG A 48 13.82 -8.33 16.78
N VAL A 49 14.41 -7.16 16.60
CA VAL A 49 14.48 -6.44 15.32
C VAL A 49 15.92 -6.03 14.99
N GLY A 50 16.16 -5.57 13.75
CA GLY A 50 17.45 -5.03 13.31
C GLY A 50 17.76 -3.67 13.93
N PHE A 51 16.73 -2.86 14.17
CA PHE A 51 16.82 -1.59 14.89
C PHE A 51 15.57 -1.33 15.75
N PRO A 52 15.71 -0.93 17.03
CA PRO A 52 16.96 -0.73 17.76
C PRO A 52 17.68 -2.05 18.10
N ARG A 53 19.01 -2.07 17.94
CA ARG A 53 19.82 -3.29 18.16
C ARG A 53 19.72 -3.77 19.60
N GLY A 54 19.53 -5.08 19.76
CA GLY A 54 19.52 -5.74 21.08
C GLY A 54 18.24 -5.55 21.89
N GLN A 55 17.23 -4.88 21.33
CA GLN A 55 15.94 -4.69 21.98
C GLN A 55 14.87 -5.61 21.38
N GLN A 56 13.80 -5.82 22.14
CA GLN A 56 12.56 -6.41 21.64
C GLN A 56 11.51 -5.32 21.56
N VAL A 57 10.83 -5.24 20.43
CA VAL A 57 9.81 -4.22 20.15
C VAL A 57 8.64 -4.85 19.44
N ASP A 58 7.45 -4.34 19.71
CA ASP A 58 6.25 -4.69 18.97
C ASP A 58 6.30 -4.00 17.59
N ILE A 59 6.13 -4.81 16.54
CA ILE A 59 6.17 -4.39 15.13
C ILE A 59 4.78 -4.31 14.49
N THR A 60 3.74 -4.62 15.26
CA THR A 60 2.33 -4.61 14.86
C THR A 60 1.56 -3.58 15.69
N PRO A 61 1.73 -2.27 15.39
CA PRO A 61 1.02 -1.25 16.15
C PRO A 61 -0.50 -1.38 15.99
N PRO A 62 -1.28 -0.72 16.87
CA PRO A 62 -2.72 -0.58 16.69
C PRO A 62 -3.11 -0.10 15.30
N LEU A 63 -4.32 -0.44 14.87
CA LEU A 63 -4.87 0.00 13.59
C LEU A 63 -4.92 1.54 13.55
N PRO A 64 -4.28 2.19 12.56
CA PRO A 64 -4.36 3.64 12.44
C PRO A 64 -5.76 4.06 11.99
N LYS A 65 -6.18 5.26 12.37
CA LYS A 65 -7.45 5.84 11.91
C LYS A 65 -7.21 6.54 10.58
N LEU A 66 -8.07 6.27 9.59
CA LEU A 66 -8.04 6.95 8.29
C LEU A 66 -9.03 8.11 8.28
N ASN A 67 -8.55 9.31 7.98
CA ASN A 67 -9.40 10.46 7.73
C ASN A 67 -10.04 10.41 6.32
N SER A 68 -10.86 11.40 5.97
CA SER A 68 -11.54 11.43 4.67
C SER A 68 -10.55 11.53 3.49
N PHE A 69 -9.48 12.32 3.64
CA PHE A 69 -8.47 12.48 2.60
C PHE A 69 -7.65 11.21 2.39
N ASP A 70 -7.29 10.50 3.46
CA ASP A 70 -6.64 9.17 3.41
C ASP A 70 -7.46 8.20 2.55
N GLN A 71 -8.76 8.12 2.83
CA GLN A 71 -9.67 7.25 2.09
C GLN A 71 -9.77 7.66 0.62
N ALA A 72 -9.79 8.96 0.32
CA ALA A 72 -9.81 9.47 -1.04
C ALA A 72 -8.50 9.20 -1.80
N VAL A 73 -7.35 9.24 -1.14
CA VAL A 73 -6.06 8.83 -1.71
C VAL A 73 -6.08 7.33 -2.03
N LEU A 74 -6.56 6.47 -1.12
CA LEU A 74 -6.71 5.03 -1.40
C LEU A 74 -7.67 4.75 -2.56
N ALA A 75 -8.78 5.48 -2.63
CA ALA A 75 -9.72 5.37 -3.75
C ALA A 75 -9.10 5.83 -5.08
N THR A 76 -8.27 6.89 -5.04
CA THR A 76 -7.51 7.38 -6.20
C THR A 76 -6.51 6.34 -6.69
N CYS A 77 -5.80 5.68 -5.76
CA CYS A 77 -4.88 4.60 -6.04
C CYS A 77 -5.55 3.36 -6.64
N GLY A 78 -6.74 2.98 -6.15
CA GLY A 78 -7.38 1.72 -6.56
C GLY A 78 -6.58 0.49 -6.12
N PRO A 79 -6.73 -0.68 -6.78
CA PRO A 79 -5.97 -1.89 -6.46
C PRO A 79 -4.44 -1.69 -6.55
N ILE A 80 -3.64 -2.51 -5.85
CA ILE A 80 -2.18 -2.41 -5.89
C ILE A 80 -1.60 -2.70 -7.27
N GLY A 81 -0.57 -1.93 -7.65
CA GLY A 81 -0.01 -1.93 -9.01
C GLY A 81 -0.85 -1.16 -10.05
N THR A 82 -1.97 -0.54 -9.66
CA THR A 82 -2.75 0.30 -10.57
C THR A 82 -2.01 1.60 -10.87
N ARG A 83 -1.97 1.98 -12.15
CA ARG A 83 -1.44 3.29 -12.55
C ARG A 83 -2.43 4.41 -12.30
N VAL A 84 -1.98 5.45 -11.61
CA VAL A 84 -2.80 6.64 -11.36
C VAL A 84 -2.57 7.66 -12.47
N SER A 85 -3.65 8.21 -13.04
CA SER A 85 -3.54 9.26 -14.05
C SER A 85 -3.42 10.64 -13.39
N PRO A 86 -2.67 11.58 -14.01
CA PRO A 86 -2.62 12.99 -13.57
C PRO A 86 -4.01 13.62 -13.39
N ASN A 87 -4.98 13.24 -14.24
CA ASN A 87 -6.35 13.77 -14.15
C ASN A 87 -7.09 13.32 -12.90
N LYS A 88 -6.89 12.06 -12.44
CA LYS A 88 -7.46 11.60 -11.17
C LYS A 88 -6.90 12.38 -9.99
N PHE A 89 -5.61 12.71 -10.00
CA PHE A 89 -5.01 13.57 -8.98
C PHE A 89 -5.57 14.99 -9.00
N LYS A 90 -5.76 15.58 -10.18
CA LYS A 90 -6.43 16.89 -10.30
C LYS A 90 -7.86 16.85 -9.76
N GLN A 91 -8.60 15.77 -10.00
CA GLN A 91 -9.94 15.56 -9.44
C GLN A 91 -9.89 15.42 -7.91
N LEU A 92 -8.93 14.69 -7.36
CA LEU A 92 -8.69 14.60 -5.92
C LEU A 92 -8.45 15.99 -5.32
N MET A 93 -7.56 16.79 -5.90
CA MET A 93 -7.28 18.16 -5.44
C MET A 93 -8.48 19.11 -5.61
N ALA A 94 -9.34 18.87 -6.61
CA ALA A 94 -10.57 19.64 -6.78
C ALA A 94 -11.63 19.30 -5.71
N ALA A 95 -11.69 18.02 -5.30
CA ALA A 95 -12.59 17.55 -4.25
C ALA A 95 -12.14 17.95 -2.83
N TYR A 96 -10.83 18.18 -2.64
CA TYR A 96 -10.19 18.58 -1.37
C TYR A 96 -9.46 19.93 -1.53
N PRO A 97 -10.19 21.04 -1.78
CA PRO A 97 -9.59 22.35 -2.04
C PRO A 97 -8.77 22.90 -0.87
N GLU A 98 -9.07 22.52 0.37
CA GLU A 98 -8.32 22.86 1.57
C GLU A 98 -6.91 22.24 1.57
N VAL A 99 -6.76 21.01 1.09
CA VAL A 99 -5.44 20.37 0.91
C VAL A 99 -4.62 21.14 -0.12
N LEU A 100 -5.25 21.52 -1.25
CA LEU A 100 -4.60 22.33 -2.28
C LEU A 100 -4.13 23.69 -1.73
N GLN A 101 -4.94 24.34 -0.89
CA GLN A 101 -4.57 25.60 -0.23
C GLN A 101 -3.39 25.43 0.72
N LYS A 102 -3.37 24.35 1.52
CA LYS A 102 -2.23 24.03 2.40
C LYS A 102 -0.95 23.78 1.58
N LEU A 103 -1.05 23.06 0.45
CA LEU A 103 0.08 22.85 -0.47
C LEU A 103 0.60 24.16 -1.05
N GLN A 104 -0.29 25.06 -1.44
CA GLN A 104 0.09 26.42 -1.86
C GLN A 104 0.83 27.15 -0.74
N LYS A 105 0.35 27.07 0.50
CA LYS A 105 0.98 27.73 1.65
C LYS A 105 2.40 27.20 1.91
N VAL A 106 2.59 25.88 2.00
CA VAL A 106 3.91 25.28 2.34
C VAL A 106 4.96 25.45 1.25
N SER A 107 4.53 25.70 0.01
CA SER A 107 5.41 25.96 -1.13
C SER A 107 5.67 27.45 -1.40
N GLY A 108 5.07 28.36 -0.61
CA GLY A 108 5.17 29.81 -0.82
C GLY A 108 4.36 30.33 -2.01
N GLY A 109 3.33 29.60 -2.43
CA GLY A 109 2.36 29.98 -3.47
C GLY A 109 2.75 29.62 -4.89
N GLU A 110 3.94 29.06 -5.12
CA GLU A 110 4.42 28.66 -6.44
C GLU A 110 5.42 27.49 -6.37
N LEU A 111 5.33 26.58 -7.34
CA LEU A 111 6.31 25.50 -7.51
C LEU A 111 7.30 25.82 -8.63
N ILE A 112 6.85 26.55 -9.66
CA ILE A 112 7.68 27.15 -10.71
C ILE A 112 7.62 28.68 -10.55
N SER A 113 8.79 29.32 -10.60
CA SER A 113 8.93 30.76 -10.41
C SER A 113 8.00 31.55 -11.32
N GLY A 114 7.19 32.45 -10.75
CA GLY A 114 6.26 33.32 -11.49
C GLY A 114 4.91 32.69 -11.82
N ARG A 115 4.71 31.40 -11.54
CA ARG A 115 3.45 30.67 -11.78
C ARG A 115 2.65 30.52 -10.50
N LYS A 116 1.86 31.56 -10.17
CA LYS A 116 1.19 31.71 -8.86
C LYS A 116 -0.32 31.50 -8.89
N ASN A 117 -0.97 31.57 -10.06
CA ASN A 117 -2.41 31.39 -10.09
C ASN A 117 -2.80 29.94 -9.81
N LYS A 118 -4.03 29.71 -9.32
CA LYS A 118 -4.49 28.39 -8.86
C LYS A 118 -4.37 27.30 -9.93
N ALA A 119 -4.69 27.62 -11.18
CA ALA A 119 -4.65 26.64 -12.28
C ALA A 119 -3.20 26.25 -12.62
N GLN A 120 -2.31 27.24 -12.71
CA GLN A 120 -0.87 27.01 -12.91
C GLN A 120 -0.26 26.22 -11.76
N PHE A 121 -0.61 26.57 -10.52
CA PHE A 121 -0.13 25.85 -9.34
C PHE A 121 -0.55 24.38 -9.36
N LEU A 122 -1.83 24.09 -9.65
CA LEU A 122 -2.32 22.72 -9.74
C LEU A 122 -1.64 21.94 -10.87
N GLU A 123 -1.38 22.58 -12.01
CA GLU A 123 -0.60 21.99 -13.10
C GLU A 123 0.82 21.64 -12.66
N ASP A 124 1.52 22.59 -12.03
CA ASP A 124 2.89 22.41 -11.57
C ASP A 124 2.96 21.33 -10.47
N LEU A 125 2.02 21.35 -9.52
CA LEU A 125 1.86 20.33 -8.48
C LEU A 125 1.67 18.95 -9.12
N THR A 126 0.78 18.84 -10.10
CA THR A 126 0.57 17.59 -10.80
C THR A 126 1.85 17.12 -11.50
N ASN A 127 2.57 18.03 -12.15
CA ASN A 127 3.79 17.71 -12.87
C ASN A 127 4.90 17.17 -11.95
N ILE A 128 5.13 17.81 -10.80
CA ILE A 128 6.18 17.36 -9.88
C ILE A 128 5.89 15.98 -9.26
N TRP A 129 4.61 15.65 -9.07
CA TRP A 129 4.18 14.38 -8.50
C TRP A 129 4.09 13.24 -9.52
N PHE A 130 3.82 13.55 -10.80
CA PHE A 130 3.54 12.53 -11.81
C PHE A 130 4.67 12.32 -12.83
N LYS A 131 5.53 13.32 -13.10
CA LYS A 131 6.61 13.19 -14.09
C LYS A 131 7.57 12.03 -13.79
N ARG A 132 7.79 11.73 -12.51
CA ARG A 132 8.58 10.58 -12.04
C ARG A 132 7.78 9.60 -11.18
N ARG A 133 6.44 9.65 -11.28
CA ARG A 133 5.50 8.75 -10.59
C ARG A 133 5.58 8.75 -9.05
N GLY A 134 6.06 9.83 -8.43
CA GLY A 134 6.16 9.93 -6.98
C GLY A 134 4.84 9.67 -6.25
N PHE A 135 3.69 10.10 -6.79
CA PHE A 135 2.40 9.88 -6.13
C PHE A 135 2.07 8.39 -6.04
N GLU A 136 2.20 7.68 -7.16
CA GLU A 136 1.96 6.24 -7.23
C GLU A 136 2.91 5.46 -6.33
N HIS A 137 4.20 5.80 -6.42
CA HIS A 137 5.24 5.16 -5.64
C HIS A 137 4.99 5.32 -4.12
N ILE A 138 4.82 6.56 -3.65
CA ILE A 138 4.69 6.85 -2.22
C ILE A 138 3.38 6.29 -1.64
N PHE A 139 2.24 6.55 -2.28
CA PHE A 139 0.92 6.25 -1.70
C PHE A 139 0.31 4.92 -2.14
N CYS A 140 0.51 4.51 -3.40
CA CYS A 140 -0.25 3.41 -3.99
C CYS A 140 0.50 2.07 -3.96
N GLY A 141 1.82 2.11 -4.03
CA GLY A 141 2.67 0.93 -4.17
C GLY A 141 2.62 0.35 -5.59
N GLU A 142 3.79 -0.04 -6.08
CA GLU A 142 3.99 -0.63 -7.40
C GLU A 142 4.40 -2.10 -7.28
N ILE A 143 3.97 -2.94 -8.22
CA ILE A 143 4.44 -4.32 -8.34
C ILE A 143 5.37 -4.39 -9.55
N TYR A 144 6.67 -4.57 -9.31
CA TYR A 144 7.64 -4.67 -10.40
C TYR A 144 7.88 -6.12 -10.81
N ASN A 145 7.99 -7.03 -9.83
CA ASN A 145 8.09 -8.47 -10.04
C ASN A 145 7.75 -9.21 -8.72
N ALA A 146 7.97 -10.53 -8.67
CA ALA A 146 7.61 -11.36 -7.53
C ALA A 146 8.36 -11.02 -6.22
N ASN A 147 9.50 -10.34 -6.29
CA ASN A 147 10.34 -10.03 -5.12
C ASN A 147 10.67 -8.53 -5.01
N ASP A 148 9.86 -7.67 -5.66
CA ASP A 148 10.14 -6.24 -5.76
C ASP A 148 8.84 -5.43 -5.79
N ILE A 149 8.63 -4.70 -4.70
CA ILE A 149 7.52 -3.78 -4.54
C ILE A 149 8.11 -2.36 -4.58
N GLY A 150 7.63 -1.53 -5.50
CA GLY A 150 8.01 -0.12 -5.52
C GLY A 150 7.24 0.67 -4.48
N GLY A 151 7.94 1.47 -3.67
CA GLY A 151 7.33 2.45 -2.79
C GLY A 151 6.59 1.83 -1.59
N LEU A 152 5.28 2.06 -1.48
CA LEU A 152 4.41 1.58 -0.38
C LEU A 152 4.80 2.20 0.97
N HIS A 153 4.67 3.54 1.07
CA HIS A 153 5.14 4.30 2.24
C HIS A 153 4.01 4.93 3.08
N PHE A 154 2.77 4.79 2.64
CA PHE A 154 1.59 5.32 3.32
C PHE A 154 0.90 4.23 4.15
N TYR A 155 0.77 4.43 5.47
CA TYR A 155 0.18 3.45 6.39
C TYR A 155 -1.24 3.03 5.97
N GLY A 156 -2.01 3.93 5.37
CA GLY A 156 -3.37 3.63 4.92
C GLY A 156 -3.39 2.52 3.85
N ARG A 157 -2.32 2.42 3.06
CA ARG A 157 -2.20 1.36 2.06
C ARG A 157 -1.95 0.00 2.70
N TYR A 158 -1.13 -0.07 3.75
CA TYR A 158 -0.96 -1.30 4.54
C TYR A 158 -2.28 -1.75 5.16
N LEU A 159 -3.02 -0.81 5.77
CA LEU A 159 -4.29 -1.10 6.40
C LEU A 159 -5.31 -1.63 5.39
N GLN A 160 -5.39 -1.01 4.21
CA GLN A 160 -6.26 -1.46 3.13
C GLN A 160 -5.92 -2.89 2.69
N LEU A 161 -4.64 -3.19 2.47
CA LEU A 161 -4.20 -4.52 2.02
C LEU A 161 -4.48 -5.60 3.08
N GLN A 162 -4.24 -5.29 4.36
CA GLN A 162 -4.57 -6.17 5.47
C GLN A 162 -6.08 -6.44 5.54
N ASN A 163 -6.92 -5.41 5.46
CA ASN A 163 -8.38 -5.55 5.54
C ASN A 163 -8.94 -6.34 4.37
N GLN A 164 -8.28 -6.31 3.21
CA GLN A 164 -8.61 -7.12 2.04
C GLN A 164 -8.13 -8.57 2.17
N GLY A 165 -7.36 -8.92 3.21
CA GLY A 165 -6.78 -10.26 3.39
C GLY A 165 -5.63 -10.58 2.44
N ILE A 166 -5.16 -9.59 1.67
CA ILE A 166 -4.15 -9.78 0.63
C ILE A 166 -2.76 -9.27 1.01
N GLY A 167 -2.63 -8.47 2.07
CA GLY A 167 -1.35 -7.96 2.54
C GLY A 167 -1.04 -8.39 3.97
N GLY A 168 0.24 -8.66 4.23
CA GLY A 168 0.74 -8.88 5.59
C GLY A 168 2.26 -8.87 5.68
N ARG A 169 2.78 -9.08 6.88
CA ARG A 169 4.22 -9.10 7.14
C ARG A 169 4.87 -10.35 6.55
N LEU A 170 6.08 -10.17 6.04
CA LEU A 170 6.96 -11.27 5.65
C LEU A 170 7.47 -11.98 6.92
N PRO A 171 7.23 -13.28 7.10
CA PRO A 171 7.75 -14.02 8.24
C PRO A 171 9.29 -14.08 8.21
N ASN A 172 9.90 -14.25 9.38
CA ASN A 172 11.35 -14.45 9.55
C ASN A 172 12.24 -13.32 8.99
N ASN A 173 11.74 -12.08 8.99
CA ASN A 173 12.44 -10.91 8.44
C ASN A 173 13.14 -10.03 9.51
N GLN A 174 13.22 -10.49 10.75
CA GLN A 174 13.59 -9.69 11.93
C GLN A 174 14.89 -8.88 11.77
N ARG A 175 15.89 -9.41 11.06
CA ARG A 175 17.19 -8.73 10.88
C ARG A 175 17.12 -7.47 10.01
N ARG A 176 16.07 -7.33 9.19
CA ARG A 176 15.82 -6.20 8.28
C ARG A 176 14.77 -5.23 8.84
N GLU A 177 14.12 -5.61 9.93
CA GLU A 177 13.07 -4.81 10.54
C GLU A 177 13.68 -3.67 11.36
N GLU A 178 13.12 -2.47 11.18
CA GLU A 178 13.53 -1.27 11.92
C GLU A 178 12.28 -0.59 12.47
N VAL A 179 12.23 -0.40 13.78
CA VAL A 179 11.04 0.13 14.45
C VAL A 179 11.43 1.25 15.40
N VAL A 180 10.82 2.41 15.21
CA VAL A 180 10.74 3.46 16.23
C VAL A 180 9.30 3.44 16.74
N PRO A 181 9.04 2.90 17.96
CA PRO A 181 7.68 2.68 18.43
C PRO A 181 6.81 3.93 18.35
N GLY A 182 5.64 3.75 17.72
CA GLY A 182 4.67 4.80 17.45
C GLY A 182 5.12 5.84 16.42
N VAL A 183 6.14 5.58 15.59
CA VAL A 183 6.60 6.52 14.55
C VAL A 183 6.98 5.82 13.26
N ILE A 184 7.97 4.95 13.26
CA ILE A 184 8.54 4.36 12.03
C ILE A 184 8.42 2.86 12.16
N TYR A 185 7.89 2.24 11.12
CA TYR A 185 7.79 0.79 11.01
C TYR A 185 8.30 0.37 9.64
N THR A 186 9.48 -0.23 9.64
CA THR A 186 10.11 -0.85 8.47
C THR A 186 10.09 -2.36 8.64
N MET A 187 9.51 -3.06 7.67
CA MET A 187 9.29 -4.49 7.71
C MET A 187 9.31 -5.12 6.33
N GLY A 188 9.36 -6.45 6.29
CA GLY A 188 9.13 -7.20 5.06
C GLY A 188 7.63 -7.34 4.82
N VAL A 189 7.23 -7.37 3.56
CA VAL A 189 5.84 -7.35 3.11
C VAL A 189 5.57 -8.54 2.19
N VAL A 190 4.38 -9.12 2.31
CA VAL A 190 3.80 -10.13 1.42
C VAL A 190 2.50 -9.59 0.88
N ILE A 191 2.29 -9.73 -0.43
CA ILE A 191 1.08 -9.31 -1.14
C ILE A 191 0.59 -10.46 -2.02
N LYS A 192 -0.66 -10.88 -1.83
CA LYS A 192 -1.37 -11.83 -2.70
C LYS A 192 -2.09 -11.04 -3.79
N GLN A 193 -1.77 -11.29 -5.05
CA GLN A 193 -2.42 -10.67 -6.20
C GLN A 193 -2.88 -11.75 -7.18
N GLY A 194 -4.16 -12.10 -7.12
CA GLY A 194 -4.68 -13.27 -7.84
C GLY A 194 -3.93 -14.53 -7.38
N ASN A 195 -3.31 -15.24 -8.32
CA ASN A 195 -2.52 -16.44 -8.03
C ASN A 195 -1.04 -16.15 -7.72
N GLN A 196 -0.64 -14.88 -7.71
CA GLN A 196 0.75 -14.49 -7.45
C GLN A 196 0.92 -14.08 -6.00
N THR A 197 2.04 -14.48 -5.41
CA THR A 197 2.54 -13.92 -4.15
C THR A 197 3.75 -13.06 -4.48
N VAL A 198 3.66 -11.79 -4.14
CA VAL A 198 4.75 -10.82 -4.28
C VAL A 198 5.30 -10.52 -2.90
N THR A 199 6.63 -10.49 -2.77
CA THR A 199 7.28 -10.18 -1.50
C THR A 199 8.28 -9.05 -1.66
N ASP A 200 8.57 -8.37 -0.57
CA ASP A 200 9.73 -7.49 -0.46
C ASP A 200 10.24 -7.53 0.98
N VAL A 201 11.55 -7.51 1.15
CA VAL A 201 12.18 -7.64 2.47
C VAL A 201 12.24 -6.32 3.24
N ILE A 202 11.96 -5.18 2.59
CA ILE A 202 12.07 -3.86 3.21
C ILE A 202 11.08 -2.85 2.65
N LYS A 203 10.10 -2.49 3.48
CA LYS A 203 9.15 -1.39 3.24
C LYS A 203 8.87 -0.67 4.54
N GLY A 204 8.94 0.66 4.49
CA GLY A 204 8.80 1.54 5.65
C GLY A 204 7.64 2.50 5.48
N TYR A 205 6.89 2.72 6.56
CA TYR A 205 5.87 3.76 6.66
C TYR A 205 5.98 4.51 7.99
N SER A 206 5.42 5.73 8.01
CA SER A 206 5.29 6.53 9.24
C SER A 206 3.94 6.23 9.84
N TYR A 207 3.89 5.89 11.11
CA TYR A 207 2.64 5.63 11.84
C TYR A 207 1.90 6.91 12.24
N ILE A 208 2.60 8.06 12.17
CA ILE A 208 2.09 9.38 12.58
C ILE A 208 2.03 10.35 11.40
N SER A 209 1.94 9.86 10.16
CA SER A 209 1.84 10.74 8.99
C SER A 209 0.75 10.28 8.04
N ASN A 210 -0.37 11.00 8.07
CA ASN A 210 -1.49 10.76 7.17
C ASN A 210 -1.16 11.24 5.74
N ALA A 211 -2.05 10.97 4.79
CA ALA A 211 -1.77 11.26 3.39
C ALA A 211 -1.64 12.77 3.10
N GLU A 212 -2.35 13.63 3.85
CA GLU A 212 -2.24 15.08 3.71
C GLU A 212 -0.85 15.55 4.12
N GLU A 213 -0.40 15.15 5.31
CA GLU A 213 0.92 15.50 5.86
C GLU A 213 2.05 15.04 4.94
N MET A 214 2.03 13.78 4.49
CA MET A 214 3.03 13.27 3.55
C MET A 214 3.07 14.07 2.24
N LEU A 215 1.90 14.47 1.72
CA LEU A 215 1.80 15.27 0.49
C LEU A 215 2.37 16.68 0.71
N LEU A 216 2.10 17.29 1.87
CA LEU A 216 2.63 18.60 2.27
C LEU A 216 4.15 18.55 2.46
N ASP A 217 4.66 17.60 3.24
CA ASP A 217 6.08 17.48 3.57
C ASP A 217 6.94 17.20 2.34
N ALA A 218 6.53 16.25 1.50
CA ALA A 218 7.26 15.94 0.26
C ALA A 218 7.23 17.14 -0.72
N THR A 219 6.13 17.88 -0.80
CA THR A 219 6.03 19.09 -1.62
C THR A 219 6.89 20.23 -1.06
N GLN A 220 6.95 20.36 0.27
CA GLN A 220 7.81 21.34 0.94
C GLN A 220 9.30 21.01 0.74
N ALA A 221 9.68 19.73 0.92
CA ALA A 221 11.02 19.24 0.64
C ALA A 221 11.42 19.50 -0.82
N PHE A 222 10.51 19.24 -1.77
CA PHE A 222 10.69 19.58 -3.18
C PHE A 222 10.99 21.07 -3.37
N LYS A 223 10.20 21.98 -2.77
CA LYS A 223 10.42 23.42 -2.90
C LYS A 223 11.76 23.86 -2.31
N LYS A 224 12.11 23.39 -1.11
CA LYS A 224 13.37 23.72 -0.41
C LYS A 224 14.60 23.29 -1.21
N GLN A 225 14.52 22.18 -1.94
CA GLN A 225 15.63 21.72 -2.80
C GLN A 225 15.94 22.63 -3.99
N LYS A 226 15.04 23.53 -4.38
CA LYS A 226 15.18 24.38 -5.57
C LYS A 226 15.53 23.52 -6.80
N ASN A 227 16.70 23.70 -7.40
CA ASN A 227 17.16 22.96 -8.58
C ASN A 227 18.06 21.75 -8.23
N THR A 228 18.21 21.41 -6.96
CA THR A 228 19.10 20.33 -6.51
C THR A 228 18.42 18.99 -6.70
N GLU A 229 19.06 18.11 -7.45
CA GLU A 229 18.61 16.74 -7.68
C GLU A 229 19.33 15.76 -6.73
N GLY A 230 18.77 14.57 -6.55
CA GLY A 230 19.33 13.50 -5.72
C GLY A 230 18.51 13.18 -4.48
N ALA A 231 19.09 12.33 -3.62
CA ALA A 231 18.52 11.93 -2.35
C ALA A 231 19.02 12.81 -1.21
N CYS A 232 18.17 13.12 -0.24
CA CYS A 232 18.54 13.81 0.98
C CYS A 232 17.64 13.43 2.16
N ILE A 233 18.12 13.64 3.38
CA ILE A 233 17.39 13.41 4.61
C ILE A 233 16.58 14.66 4.97
N TYR A 234 15.27 14.54 4.98
CA TYR A 234 14.32 15.55 5.43
C TYR A 234 13.81 15.16 6.81
N ASN A 235 13.87 16.05 7.80
CA ASN A 235 13.28 15.78 9.11
C ASN A 235 11.85 16.32 9.13
N VAL A 236 10.88 15.41 9.28
CA VAL A 236 9.47 15.76 9.48
C VAL A 236 9.25 16.03 10.96
N GLN A 237 8.51 17.09 11.27
CA GLN A 237 7.98 17.35 12.60
C GLN A 237 6.47 17.14 12.55
N ASP A 238 6.01 16.05 13.16
CA ASP A 238 4.59 15.79 13.31
C ASP A 238 3.96 16.85 14.23
N GLN A 239 2.85 17.43 13.80
CA GLN A 239 2.21 18.56 14.51
C GLN A 239 1.35 18.08 15.69
N ASP A 240 0.87 16.83 15.66
CA ASP A 240 -0.01 16.29 16.69
C ASP A 240 0.77 15.73 17.89
N THR A 241 1.97 15.19 17.65
CA THR A 241 2.81 14.54 18.67
C THR A 241 4.08 15.32 19.04
N ASP A 242 4.40 16.40 18.34
CA ASP A 242 5.68 17.14 18.42
C ASP A 242 6.93 16.27 18.13
N ARG A 243 6.74 15.03 17.66
CA ARG A 243 7.85 14.12 17.38
C ARG A 243 8.49 14.49 16.05
N THR A 244 9.81 14.55 16.06
CA THR A 244 10.61 14.68 14.83
C THR A 244 11.13 13.32 14.42
N PHE A 245 11.06 13.01 13.13
CA PHE A 245 11.59 11.78 12.58
C PHE A 245 12.18 11.98 11.18
N PRO A 246 13.22 11.23 10.82
CA PRO A 246 13.87 11.44 9.54
C PRO A 246 13.17 10.66 8.42
N THR A 247 13.12 11.29 7.26
CA THR A 247 12.63 10.73 6.00
C THR A 247 13.66 10.92 4.91
N VAL A 248 13.69 10.00 3.95
CA VAL A 248 14.48 10.11 2.73
C VAL A 248 13.59 10.72 1.66
N PHE A 249 13.99 11.88 1.14
CA PHE A 249 13.36 12.53 -0.01
C PHE A 249 14.26 12.36 -1.23
N VAL A 250 13.68 12.00 -2.38
CA VAL A 250 14.41 11.87 -3.64
C VAL A 250 13.76 12.70 -4.73
N ARG A 251 14.56 13.55 -5.37
CA ARG A 251 14.18 14.36 -6.53
C ARG A 251 15.03 14.02 -7.73
N LYS A 252 14.40 13.95 -8.91
CA LYS A 252 15.10 13.86 -10.20
C LYS A 252 14.27 14.53 -11.28
N ASP A 253 14.92 15.14 -12.27
CA ASP A 253 14.29 15.77 -13.43
C ASP A 253 13.21 16.78 -13.02
N GLN A 254 13.44 17.56 -11.95
CA GLN A 254 12.48 18.51 -11.38
C GLN A 254 11.17 17.85 -10.93
N ALA A 255 11.22 16.62 -10.44
CA ALA A 255 10.06 15.88 -9.94
C ALA A 255 10.41 14.98 -8.76
N ILE A 256 9.38 14.64 -7.98
CA ILE A 256 9.46 13.77 -6.81
C ILE A 256 9.50 12.31 -7.28
N ILE A 257 10.50 11.56 -6.81
CA ILE A 257 10.59 10.10 -7.01
C ILE A 257 9.98 9.36 -5.82
N THR A 258 10.46 9.66 -4.62
CA THR A 258 10.01 8.99 -3.39
C THR A 258 10.20 9.88 -2.17
N PHE A 259 9.47 9.54 -1.12
CA PHE A 259 9.49 10.16 0.20
C PHE A 259 9.05 9.09 1.21
N TYR A 260 9.95 8.69 2.11
CA TYR A 260 9.67 7.61 3.05
C TYR A 260 10.45 7.77 4.36
N PRO A 261 9.90 7.33 5.51
CA PRO A 261 10.64 7.33 6.76
C PRO A 261 11.66 6.21 6.80
N ASP A 262 12.76 6.46 7.48
CA ASP A 262 13.86 5.53 7.68
C ASP A 262 14.33 5.70 9.13
N ALA A 263 14.54 4.62 9.88
CA ALA A 263 14.97 4.75 11.27
C ALA A 263 16.48 4.98 11.39
N THR A 264 17.25 4.59 10.36
CA THR A 264 18.71 4.69 10.33
C THR A 264 19.27 5.29 9.04
N PRO A 265 18.70 6.41 8.54
CA PRO A 265 19.06 6.93 7.23
C PRO A 265 20.50 7.41 7.20
N GLN A 266 21.15 7.21 6.05
CA GLN A 266 22.50 7.70 5.78
C GLN A 266 22.47 8.62 4.57
N GLY A 267 23.15 9.77 4.65
CA GLY A 267 23.24 10.72 3.55
C GLY A 267 23.28 12.17 3.99
N ALA A 268 23.29 13.06 3.01
CA ALA A 268 23.24 14.50 3.24
C ALA A 268 21.84 14.95 3.66
N LYS A 269 21.76 15.97 4.51
CA LYS A 269 20.48 16.61 4.85
C LYS A 269 19.92 17.38 3.66
N CYS A 270 18.61 17.49 3.60
CA CYS A 270 17.97 18.37 2.63
C CYS A 270 18.33 19.84 2.90
N ARG A 271 18.21 20.69 1.87
CA ARG A 271 18.42 22.13 2.02
C ARG A 271 17.34 22.71 2.95
N ASN A 272 17.75 23.66 3.77
CA ASN A 272 16.86 24.43 4.65
C ASN A 272 16.07 25.47 3.84
#